data_AF-A0A8T3RGC2-F1
#
_entry.id   AF-A0A8T3RGC2-F1
#
_cell.length_a   1.000
_cell.length_b   1.000
_cell.length_c   1.000
_cell.angle_alpha   90.00
_cell.angle_beta   90.00
_cell.angle_gamma   90.00
#
_symmetry.space_group_name_H-M   'P 1'
#
loop_
_entity.id
_entity.type
_entity.pdbx_description
1 polymer ?
#
loop_
_entity_poly.entity_id
_entity_poly.type
_entity_poly.pdbx_seq_one_letter_code
_entity_poly.pdbx_strand_id
1 'polypeptide(L)'
;MEFSERVPPYPAADVLASAQVNLALGFTAFAYADLYEPHRLRDLLALFDDYVEDRNPALATEFGQYRATLCEGLPPQTISDLLVRMAPYVGEFVAKLFGVASERDRQRAAIQEELDTVFVFRNEVLAQAQEKFRPEDLITWDLQQLQRQIEILIHIIGPGVHASDPERALAGVASELWRLRQRCAARTSSKEPADKRLEQDLCAVRARIEADSEARATFADCLTETRAQAFVLALYDRIERWSFAARHDAGINATVVNWVSFKQPKKTDFQHLVHAEQLQRDGYQVLIGPLARRRRRDGFALTDSRYDERHVLYEIDHCIYCHERDTDSCSKGMRNRRDGSYKVNPLGVTLTGCPLEEKISEMHVLKRQGDNIGALALIMIDNPMCPGTGHRICNDCMKGCIYQKTEPVNIPQIETNVLTEVLFMPWGFEIYGLFTRWNPLNVKRPVALPYNGKNVLIAGLGPAGYTLAHYLLNEGFGVVGIDGLKIEPLPRDLSGDWDQPPRPVRDFGELYEALDTRVMTGFGGVAEYGITVRWDKNFLKVIYL
;
A
#
# COMPACT_ATOMS: atom_id res chain seq x y z
N MET A 1 -17.81 -19.79 12.40
CA MET A 1 -17.30 -19.39 11.08
C MET A 1 -15.85 -18.99 11.31
N GLU A 2 -14.95 -19.88 10.95
CA GLU A 2 -13.53 -19.83 11.31
C GLU A 2 -12.83 -18.64 10.65
N PHE A 3 -11.97 -17.98 11.43
CA PHE A 3 -11.15 -16.83 11.04
C PHE A 3 -10.03 -17.18 10.03
N SER A 4 -10.10 -18.37 9.41
CA SER A 4 -9.05 -18.99 8.59
C SER A 4 -9.16 -18.69 7.08
N GLU A 5 -10.26 -18.13 6.60
CA GLU A 5 -10.54 -18.02 5.15
C GLU A 5 -10.39 -16.61 4.56
N ARG A 6 -9.80 -15.65 5.29
CA ARG A 6 -9.66 -14.24 4.83
C ARG A 6 -8.24 -13.78 4.53
N VAL A 7 -7.29 -14.70 4.52
CA VAL A 7 -5.97 -14.48 3.92
C VAL A 7 -5.99 -15.35 2.67
N PRO A 8 -5.62 -14.87 1.47
CA PRO A 8 -5.27 -15.83 0.42
C PRO A 8 -4.28 -16.79 1.06
N PRO A 9 -4.54 -18.12 1.09
CA PRO A 9 -3.56 -19.03 1.63
C PRO A 9 -2.26 -18.72 0.89
N TYR A 10 -1.22 -18.30 1.62
CA TYR A 10 0.13 -18.28 1.05
C TYR A 10 0.28 -19.65 0.39
N PRO A 11 0.59 -19.71 -0.92
CA PRO A 11 0.56 -20.96 -1.64
C PRO A 11 1.31 -21.98 -0.80
N ALA A 12 0.64 -23.10 -0.51
CA ALA A 12 1.26 -24.19 0.22
C ALA A 12 2.59 -24.47 -0.49
N ALA A 13 3.67 -24.60 0.29
CA ALA A 13 4.99 -24.89 -0.23
C ALA A 13 4.95 -26.24 -0.96
N ASP A 14 4.59 -26.21 -2.25
CA ASP A 14 4.89 -27.29 -3.16
C ASP A 14 6.40 -27.26 -3.32
N VAL A 15 7.06 -28.17 -2.60
CA VAL A 15 8.48 -28.45 -2.71
C VAL A 15 8.73 -28.99 -4.11
N LEU A 16 8.78 -28.10 -5.10
CA LEU A 16 9.27 -28.39 -6.42
C LEU A 16 10.79 -28.51 -6.31
N ALA A 17 11.29 -29.72 -6.59
CA ALA A 17 12.71 -30.01 -6.70
C ALA A 17 13.39 -28.96 -7.60
N SER A 18 14.53 -28.45 -7.12
CA SER A 18 15.32 -27.39 -7.73
C SER A 18 15.85 -27.77 -9.12
N ALA A 19 15.05 -27.51 -10.15
CA ALA A 19 15.61 -27.26 -11.47
C ALA A 19 16.46 -25.99 -11.38
N GLN A 20 17.66 -25.98 -11.97
CA GLN A 20 18.46 -24.77 -12.14
C GLN A 20 17.63 -23.72 -12.88
N VAL A 21 17.05 -22.78 -12.14
CA VAL A 21 16.28 -21.69 -12.73
C VAL A 21 17.27 -20.63 -13.20
N ASN A 22 17.60 -20.65 -14.48
CA ASN A 22 18.36 -19.57 -15.10
C ASN A 22 17.42 -18.37 -15.31
N LEU A 23 17.54 -17.34 -14.48
CA LEU A 23 16.86 -16.06 -14.68
C LEU A 23 17.46 -15.36 -15.90
N ALA A 24 16.69 -15.32 -16.99
CA ALA A 24 16.98 -14.47 -18.14
C ALA A 24 16.42 -13.07 -17.89
N LEU A 25 17.29 -12.06 -17.90
CA LEU A 25 16.88 -10.66 -17.74
C LEU A 25 16.24 -10.13 -19.02
N GLY A 26 15.32 -9.17 -18.88
CA GLY A 26 14.61 -8.54 -20.01
C GLY A 26 15.49 -7.64 -20.89
N PHE A 27 16.74 -7.39 -20.48
CA PHE A 27 17.76 -6.73 -21.28
C PHE A 27 18.89 -7.72 -21.59
N THR A 28 18.97 -8.16 -22.86
CA THR A 28 19.89 -9.23 -23.31
C THR A 28 21.38 -8.91 -23.12
N ALA A 29 21.71 -7.64 -22.87
CA ALA A 29 23.08 -7.20 -22.58
C ALA A 29 23.54 -7.50 -21.15
N PHE A 30 22.65 -8.02 -20.29
CA PHE A 30 22.93 -8.33 -18.89
C PHE A 30 22.60 -9.79 -18.56
N ALA A 31 23.51 -10.44 -17.85
CA ALA A 31 23.24 -11.70 -17.14
C ALA A 31 22.88 -11.41 -15.68
N TYR A 32 22.25 -12.37 -14.99
CA TYR A 32 21.91 -12.19 -13.57
C TYR A 32 23.13 -11.89 -12.68
N ALA A 33 24.27 -12.54 -12.93
CA ALA A 33 25.52 -12.29 -12.22
C ALA A 33 26.02 -10.84 -12.34
N ASP A 34 25.75 -10.17 -13.48
CA ASP A 34 26.12 -8.77 -13.68
C ASP A 34 25.46 -7.85 -12.65
N LEU A 35 24.31 -8.23 -12.08
CA LEU A 35 23.63 -7.44 -11.07
C LEU A 35 24.39 -7.36 -9.75
N TYR A 36 25.44 -8.17 -9.54
CA TYR A 36 26.30 -8.14 -8.35
C TYR A 36 27.62 -7.39 -8.61
N GLU A 37 27.90 -7.03 -9.86
CA GLU A 37 29.17 -6.45 -10.28
C GLU A 37 29.10 -4.92 -10.33
N PRO A 38 29.88 -4.19 -9.51
CA PRO A 38 29.77 -2.72 -9.41
C PRO A 38 29.93 -1.95 -10.73
N HIS A 39 30.75 -2.45 -11.65
CA HIS A 39 30.94 -1.82 -12.95
C HIS A 39 29.72 -2.04 -13.86
N ARG A 40 29.12 -3.22 -13.83
CA ARG A 40 27.91 -3.54 -14.59
C ARG A 40 26.68 -2.84 -14.02
N LEU A 41 26.63 -2.59 -12.71
CA LEU A 41 25.61 -1.74 -12.11
C LEU A 41 25.64 -0.31 -12.63
N ARG A 42 26.83 0.24 -12.95
CA ARG A 42 26.95 1.55 -13.63
C ARG A 42 26.45 1.47 -15.06
N ASP A 43 26.78 0.40 -15.79
CA ASP A 43 26.27 0.19 -17.15
C ASP A 43 24.73 0.12 -17.13
N LEU A 44 24.15 -0.54 -16.13
CA LEU A 44 22.71 -0.63 -15.93
C LEU A 44 22.08 0.73 -15.60
N LEU A 45 22.76 1.56 -14.81
CA LEU A 45 22.32 2.93 -14.54
C LEU A 45 22.35 3.79 -15.81
N ALA A 46 23.39 3.67 -16.65
CA ALA A 46 23.45 4.37 -17.94
C ALA A 46 22.32 3.91 -18.88
N LEU A 47 22.05 2.60 -18.94
CA LEU A 47 20.91 2.07 -19.69
C LEU A 47 19.56 2.60 -19.17
N PHE A 48 19.42 2.79 -17.86
CA PHE A 48 18.24 3.43 -17.29
C PHE A 48 18.13 4.90 -17.67
N ASP A 49 19.24 5.65 -17.67
CA ASP A 49 19.24 7.05 -18.09
C ASP A 49 18.79 7.18 -19.55
N ASP A 50 19.35 6.37 -20.46
CA ASP A 50 18.93 6.28 -21.86
C ASP A 50 17.44 5.92 -21.99
N TYR A 51 16.97 4.97 -21.16
CA TYR A 51 15.57 4.53 -21.14
C TYR A 51 14.59 5.66 -20.84
N VAL A 52 14.96 6.55 -19.90
CA VAL A 52 14.16 7.72 -19.54
C VAL A 52 14.32 8.81 -20.59
N GLU A 53 15.52 9.06 -21.10
CA GLU A 53 15.76 10.05 -22.15
C GLU A 53 14.92 9.78 -23.40
N ASP A 54 14.82 8.51 -23.84
CA ASP A 54 14.00 8.11 -24.98
C ASP A 54 12.49 8.37 -24.79
N ARG A 55 11.99 8.36 -23.55
CA ARG A 55 10.56 8.48 -23.23
C ARG A 55 10.16 9.88 -22.80
N ASN A 56 11.05 10.55 -22.07
CA ASN A 56 10.83 11.86 -21.50
C ASN A 56 12.17 12.62 -21.36
N PRO A 57 12.68 13.21 -22.45
CA PRO A 57 13.95 13.94 -22.45
C PRO A 57 13.99 15.09 -21.46
N ALA A 58 12.84 15.75 -21.23
CA ALA A 58 12.73 16.86 -20.29
C ALA A 58 12.95 16.40 -18.84
N LEU A 59 12.29 15.31 -18.43
CA LEU A 59 12.48 14.72 -17.10
C LEU A 59 13.90 14.16 -16.93
N ALA A 60 14.46 13.51 -17.96
CA ALA A 60 15.84 13.02 -17.92
C ALA A 60 16.84 14.16 -17.68
N THR A 61 16.66 15.29 -18.37
CA THR A 61 17.50 16.49 -18.20
C THR A 61 17.38 17.07 -16.79
N GLU A 62 16.14 17.24 -16.30
CA GLU A 62 15.86 17.77 -14.96
C GLU A 62 16.46 16.87 -13.86
N PHE A 63 16.27 15.56 -13.97
CA PHE A 63 16.82 14.60 -13.02
C PHE A 63 18.34 14.48 -13.10
N GLY A 64 18.91 14.59 -14.30
CA GLY A 64 20.35 14.66 -14.49
C GLY A 64 20.98 15.86 -13.76
N GLN A 65 20.32 17.03 -13.80
CA GLN A 65 20.74 18.21 -13.05
C GLN A 65 20.64 17.98 -11.54
N TYR A 66 19.52 17.44 -11.06
CA TYR A 66 19.33 17.08 -9.65
C TYR A 66 20.40 16.12 -9.12
N ARG A 67 20.75 15.10 -9.92
CA ARG A 67 21.81 14.15 -9.59
C ARG A 67 23.18 14.81 -9.57
N ALA A 68 23.47 15.71 -10.52
CA ALA A 68 24.74 16.44 -10.58
C ALA A 68 24.94 17.38 -9.39
N THR A 69 23.87 17.93 -8.80
CA THR A 69 23.93 18.78 -7.61
C THR A 69 23.82 18.03 -6.29
N LEU A 70 23.66 16.69 -6.29
CA LEU A 70 23.53 15.87 -5.07
C LEU A 70 22.45 16.38 -4.09
N CYS A 71 21.30 16.78 -4.62
CA CYS A 71 20.20 17.39 -3.87
C CYS A 71 20.45 18.83 -3.36
N GLU A 72 21.55 19.48 -3.72
CA GLU A 72 21.84 20.83 -3.24
C GLU A 72 21.06 21.89 -4.03
N GLY A 73 20.55 22.90 -3.31
CA GLY A 73 19.96 24.12 -3.88
C GLY A 73 18.51 24.02 -4.35
N LEU A 74 17.89 22.83 -4.36
CA LEU A 74 16.47 22.67 -4.73
C LEU A 74 15.54 22.72 -3.50
N PRO A 75 14.38 23.39 -3.59
CA PRO A 75 13.36 23.32 -2.55
C PRO A 75 12.86 21.88 -2.32
N PRO A 76 12.53 21.47 -1.08
CA PRO A 76 12.06 20.13 -0.78
C PRO A 76 10.88 19.67 -1.65
N GLN A 77 9.93 20.57 -1.94
CA GLN A 77 8.77 20.27 -2.78
C GLN A 77 9.17 19.91 -4.22
N THR A 78 10.20 20.58 -4.75
CA THR A 78 10.72 20.29 -6.10
C THR A 78 11.40 18.94 -6.14
N ILE A 79 12.16 18.60 -5.09
CA ILE A 79 12.78 17.28 -4.96
C ILE A 79 11.70 16.19 -4.87
N SER A 80 10.69 16.37 -4.02
CA SER A 80 9.59 15.40 -3.88
C SER A 80 8.82 15.21 -5.19
N ASP A 81 8.45 16.29 -5.88
CA ASP A 81 7.78 16.22 -7.18
C ASP A 81 8.63 15.48 -8.23
N LEU A 82 9.92 15.81 -8.31
CA LEU A 82 10.84 15.16 -9.24
C LEU A 82 10.99 13.66 -8.95
N LEU A 83 11.10 13.27 -7.67
CA LEU A 83 11.16 11.86 -7.26
C LEU A 83 9.86 11.12 -7.58
N VAL A 84 8.69 11.75 -7.33
CA VAL A 84 7.37 11.18 -7.66
C VAL A 84 7.20 10.98 -9.17
N ARG A 85 7.73 11.90 -10.00
CA ARG A 85 7.70 11.76 -11.47
C ARG A 85 8.70 10.74 -12.00
N MET A 86 9.84 10.55 -11.35
CA MET A 86 10.88 9.60 -11.79
C MET A 86 10.61 8.16 -11.35
N ALA A 87 10.05 7.96 -10.14
CA ALA A 87 9.82 6.63 -9.58
C ALA A 87 9.02 5.67 -10.48
N PRO A 88 7.99 6.09 -11.25
CA PRO A 88 7.28 5.21 -12.18
C PRO A 88 8.17 4.64 -13.29
N TYR A 89 9.18 5.41 -13.75
CA TYR A 89 10.14 4.93 -14.75
C TYR A 89 11.07 3.87 -14.16
N VAL A 90 11.48 4.04 -12.90
CA VAL A 90 12.24 2.99 -12.17
C VAL A 90 11.39 1.73 -12.04
N GLY A 91 10.13 1.87 -11.64
CA GLY A 91 9.20 0.75 -11.53
C GLY A 91 8.99 0.00 -12.85
N GLU A 92 8.77 0.72 -13.95
CA GLU A 92 8.62 0.15 -15.28
C GLU A 92 9.91 -0.52 -15.79
N PHE A 93 11.05 0.14 -15.62
CA PHE A 93 12.36 -0.37 -16.04
C PHE A 93 12.72 -1.66 -15.30
N VAL A 94 12.55 -1.69 -13.98
CA VAL A 94 12.83 -2.86 -13.15
C VAL A 94 11.84 -3.99 -13.45
N ALA A 95 10.55 -3.68 -13.66
CA ALA A 95 9.58 -4.68 -14.08
C ALA A 95 9.96 -5.32 -15.43
N LYS A 96 10.48 -4.53 -16.37
CA LYS A 96 11.01 -5.03 -17.64
C LYS A 96 12.28 -5.87 -17.42
N LEU A 97 13.22 -5.41 -16.59
CA LEU A 97 14.47 -6.10 -16.28
C LEU A 97 14.24 -7.53 -15.76
N PHE A 98 13.25 -7.73 -14.87
CA PHE A 98 12.93 -9.04 -14.30
C PHE A 98 11.79 -9.79 -15.02
N GLY A 99 11.23 -9.23 -16.10
CA GLY A 99 10.15 -9.87 -16.85
C GLY A 99 8.82 -9.95 -16.10
N VAL A 100 8.55 -8.99 -15.20
CA VAL A 100 7.34 -8.92 -14.36
C VAL A 100 6.41 -7.75 -14.72
N ALA A 101 6.53 -7.19 -15.92
CA ALA A 101 5.68 -6.09 -16.40
C ALA A 101 4.18 -6.44 -16.30
N SER A 102 3.78 -7.65 -16.71
CA SER A 102 2.38 -8.08 -16.61
C SER A 102 1.87 -8.18 -15.17
N GLU A 103 2.76 -8.54 -14.23
CA GLU A 103 2.42 -8.63 -12.81
C GLU A 103 2.22 -7.24 -12.21
N ARG A 104 3.15 -6.33 -12.52
CA ARG A 104 3.03 -4.91 -12.14
C ARG A 104 1.75 -4.30 -12.71
N ASP A 105 1.43 -4.55 -13.98
CA ASP A 105 0.23 -4.00 -14.61
C ASP A 105 -1.05 -4.59 -13.98
N ARG A 106 -1.04 -5.87 -13.60
CA ARG A 106 -2.13 -6.52 -12.87
C ARG A 106 -2.36 -5.88 -11.50
N GLN A 107 -1.31 -5.66 -10.71
CA GLN A 107 -1.40 -4.98 -9.41
C GLN A 107 -1.90 -3.54 -9.59
N ARG A 108 -1.35 -2.81 -10.57
CA ARG A 108 -1.80 -1.44 -10.89
C ARG A 108 -3.29 -1.41 -11.22
N ALA A 109 -3.76 -2.30 -12.08
CA ALA A 109 -5.17 -2.38 -12.46
C ALA A 109 -6.07 -2.69 -11.27
N ALA A 110 -5.68 -3.65 -10.41
CA ALA A 110 -6.45 -4.01 -9.22
C ALA A 110 -6.56 -2.84 -8.21
N ILE A 111 -5.46 -2.12 -7.99
CA ILE A 111 -5.45 -0.92 -7.12
C ILE A 111 -6.31 0.19 -7.73
N GLN A 112 -6.17 0.46 -9.04
CA GLN A 112 -7.02 1.46 -9.70
C GLN A 112 -8.50 1.07 -9.64
N GLU A 113 -8.85 -0.21 -9.83
CA GLU A 113 -10.23 -0.67 -9.71
C GLU A 113 -10.83 -0.36 -8.34
N GLU A 114 -10.11 -0.61 -7.25
CA GLU A 114 -10.54 -0.24 -5.89
C GLU A 114 -10.75 1.28 -5.76
N LEU A 115 -9.78 2.07 -6.21
CA LEU A 115 -9.83 3.54 -6.13
C LEU A 115 -11.00 4.11 -6.95
N ASP A 116 -11.22 3.57 -8.15
CA ASP A 116 -12.27 3.95 -9.09
C ASP A 116 -13.66 3.43 -8.71
N THR A 117 -13.76 2.53 -7.74
CA THR A 117 -15.04 1.96 -7.29
C THR A 117 -15.30 2.29 -5.83
N VAL A 118 -14.72 1.54 -4.91
CA VAL A 118 -14.94 1.63 -3.45
C VAL A 118 -14.62 3.03 -2.92
N PHE A 119 -13.51 3.62 -3.37
CA PHE A 119 -13.10 4.94 -2.85
C PHE A 119 -13.83 6.11 -3.53
N VAL A 120 -14.25 6.01 -4.80
CA VAL A 120 -15.21 6.96 -5.39
C VAL A 120 -16.54 6.90 -4.65
N PHE A 121 -17.07 5.70 -4.38
CA PHE A 121 -18.31 5.53 -3.61
C PHE A 121 -18.19 6.18 -2.23
N ARG A 122 -17.10 5.91 -1.52
CA ARG A 122 -16.80 6.51 -0.22
C ARG A 122 -16.73 8.03 -0.25
N ASN A 123 -15.91 8.59 -1.14
CA ASN A 123 -15.52 9.99 -1.07
C ASN A 123 -16.53 10.91 -1.73
N GLU A 124 -17.23 10.42 -2.75
CA GLU A 124 -18.16 11.22 -3.53
C GLU A 124 -19.61 10.91 -3.14
N VAL A 125 -20.00 9.63 -3.23
CA VAL A 125 -21.41 9.24 -3.09
C VAL A 125 -21.86 9.30 -1.64
N LEU A 126 -21.11 8.68 -0.72
CA LEU A 126 -21.45 8.72 0.71
C LEU A 126 -21.40 10.15 1.24
N ALA A 127 -20.36 10.92 0.90
CA ALA A 127 -20.24 12.30 1.35
C ALA A 127 -21.47 13.14 0.95
N GLN A 128 -21.86 13.08 -0.33
CA GLN A 128 -23.04 13.79 -0.84
C GLN A 128 -24.34 13.32 -0.18
N ALA A 129 -24.52 12.01 0.01
CA ALA A 129 -25.70 11.46 0.67
C ALA A 129 -25.85 11.98 2.11
N GLN A 130 -24.73 12.09 2.85
CA GLN A 130 -24.74 12.63 4.22
C GLN A 130 -25.05 14.12 4.28
N GLU A 131 -24.68 14.89 3.26
CA GLU A 131 -25.03 16.32 3.18
C GLU A 131 -26.50 16.54 2.79
N LYS A 132 -27.02 15.71 1.88
CA LYS A 132 -28.36 15.83 1.27
C LYS A 132 -29.50 15.49 2.22
N PHE A 133 -29.36 14.43 3.03
CA PHE A 133 -30.46 13.89 3.85
C PHE A 133 -30.25 14.09 5.34
N ARG A 134 -31.33 13.89 6.12
CA ARG A 134 -31.36 13.97 7.57
C ARG A 134 -32.03 12.72 8.16
N PRO A 135 -31.73 12.34 9.41
CA PRO A 135 -32.28 11.12 10.02
C PRO A 135 -33.82 11.06 10.00
N GLU A 136 -34.50 12.21 10.03
CA GLU A 136 -35.96 12.30 9.97
C GLU A 136 -36.53 11.83 8.63
N ASP A 137 -35.77 11.93 7.54
CA ASP A 137 -36.20 11.51 6.20
C ASP A 137 -36.48 10.00 6.15
N LEU A 138 -35.74 9.21 6.94
CA LEU A 138 -35.85 7.75 7.01
C LEU A 138 -37.25 7.28 7.40
N ILE A 139 -37.99 8.08 8.18
CA ILE A 139 -39.35 7.75 8.64
C ILE A 139 -40.30 7.56 7.45
N THR A 140 -40.05 8.27 6.36
CA THR A 140 -40.91 8.26 5.17
C THR A 140 -40.48 7.25 4.11
N TRP A 141 -39.31 6.63 4.27
CA TRP A 141 -38.74 5.74 3.27
C TRP A 141 -39.12 4.29 3.52
N ASP A 142 -39.51 3.59 2.46
CA ASP A 142 -39.62 2.14 2.48
C ASP A 142 -38.22 1.53 2.31
N LEU A 143 -37.60 1.16 3.44
CA LEU A 143 -36.25 0.61 3.46
C LEU A 143 -36.15 -0.77 2.80
N GLN A 144 -37.24 -1.56 2.82
CA GLN A 144 -37.26 -2.87 2.16
C GLN A 144 -37.30 -2.70 0.64
N GLN A 145 -38.16 -1.79 0.15
CA GLN A 145 -38.19 -1.44 -1.27
C GLN A 145 -36.86 -0.86 -1.73
N LEU A 146 -36.25 0.01 -0.92
CA LEU A 146 -34.96 0.63 -1.25
C LEU A 146 -33.84 -0.41 -1.33
N GLN A 147 -33.78 -1.35 -0.39
CA GLN A 147 -32.86 -2.49 -0.45
C GLN A 147 -33.07 -3.29 -1.74
N ARG A 148 -34.32 -3.60 -2.11
CA ARG A 148 -34.61 -4.34 -3.34
C ARG A 148 -34.20 -3.57 -4.60
N GLN A 149 -34.42 -2.26 -4.62
CA GLN A 149 -33.95 -1.39 -5.71
C GLN A 149 -32.44 -1.47 -5.89
N ILE A 150 -31.66 -1.47 -4.80
CA ILE A 150 -30.20 -1.60 -4.88
C ILE A 150 -29.78 -2.97 -5.42
N GLU A 151 -30.39 -4.06 -4.96
CA GLU A 151 -30.10 -5.41 -5.47
C GLU A 151 -30.35 -5.51 -6.97
N ILE A 152 -31.45 -4.94 -7.46
CA ILE A 152 -31.76 -4.90 -8.89
C ILE A 152 -30.72 -4.04 -9.64
N LEU A 153 -30.35 -2.86 -9.13
CA LEU A 153 -29.32 -2.02 -9.78
C LEU A 153 -27.99 -2.76 -9.89
N ILE A 154 -27.57 -3.49 -8.84
CA ILE A 154 -26.37 -4.32 -8.87
C ILE A 154 -26.47 -5.40 -9.96
N HIS A 155 -27.60 -6.09 -10.02
CA HIS A 155 -27.82 -7.14 -11.02
C HIS A 155 -27.79 -6.61 -12.47
N ILE A 156 -28.40 -5.44 -12.70
CA ILE A 156 -28.61 -4.88 -14.05
C ILE A 156 -27.41 -4.09 -14.56
N ILE A 157 -26.80 -3.28 -13.70
CA ILE A 157 -25.70 -2.38 -14.09
C ILE A 157 -24.35 -3.08 -13.94
N GLY A 158 -24.20 -3.97 -12.95
CA GLY A 158 -22.97 -4.72 -12.71
C GLY A 158 -22.99 -6.22 -13.09
N PRO A 159 -23.60 -6.69 -14.19
CA PRO A 159 -23.57 -8.11 -14.51
C PRO A 159 -22.12 -8.58 -14.71
N GLY A 160 -21.68 -9.50 -13.85
CA GLY A 160 -20.30 -10.01 -13.81
C GLY A 160 -19.42 -9.48 -12.68
N VAL A 161 -19.92 -8.54 -11.86
CA VAL A 161 -19.15 -7.89 -10.79
C VAL A 161 -19.33 -8.67 -9.47
N HIS A 162 -18.27 -9.38 -9.07
CA HIS A 162 -17.92 -9.77 -7.70
C HIS A 162 -19.09 -10.17 -6.77
N ALA A 163 -19.87 -11.22 -7.11
CA ALA A 163 -20.93 -11.73 -6.22
C ALA A 163 -20.41 -12.13 -4.81
N SER A 164 -19.11 -12.40 -4.68
CA SER A 164 -18.42 -12.67 -3.41
C SER A 164 -18.03 -11.42 -2.61
N ASP A 165 -18.13 -10.22 -3.21
CA ASP A 165 -17.76 -8.94 -2.60
C ASP A 165 -18.90 -7.91 -2.74
N PRO A 166 -19.88 -7.95 -1.81
CA PRO A 166 -21.04 -7.06 -1.84
C PRO A 166 -20.68 -5.58 -1.80
N GLU A 167 -19.58 -5.21 -1.13
CA GLU A 167 -19.11 -3.83 -1.05
C GLU A 167 -18.67 -3.33 -2.42
N ARG A 168 -17.80 -4.07 -3.10
CA ARG A 168 -17.32 -3.68 -4.43
C ARG A 168 -18.44 -3.70 -5.47
N ALA A 169 -19.37 -4.65 -5.38
CA ALA A 169 -20.53 -4.73 -6.27
C ALA A 169 -21.41 -3.47 -6.19
N LEU A 170 -21.77 -3.03 -4.98
CA LEU A 170 -22.49 -1.77 -4.81
C LEU A 170 -21.66 -0.57 -5.28
N ALA A 171 -20.41 -0.50 -4.82
CA ALA A 171 -19.55 0.65 -5.11
C ALA A 171 -19.31 0.83 -6.61
N GLY A 172 -19.17 -0.26 -7.37
CA GLY A 172 -19.06 -0.21 -8.83
C GLY A 172 -20.25 0.47 -9.48
N VAL A 173 -21.46 0.06 -9.12
CA VAL A 173 -22.72 0.63 -9.65
C VAL A 173 -22.87 2.09 -9.23
N ALA A 174 -22.60 2.40 -7.96
CA ALA A 174 -22.69 3.74 -7.42
C ALA A 174 -21.72 4.71 -8.13
N SER A 175 -20.49 4.26 -8.34
CA SER A 175 -19.43 5.04 -8.99
C SER A 175 -19.69 5.22 -10.50
N GLU A 176 -20.26 4.21 -11.17
CA GLU A 176 -20.72 4.36 -12.56
C GLU A 176 -21.83 5.41 -12.69
N LEU A 177 -22.86 5.32 -11.86
CA LEU A 177 -23.97 6.30 -11.87
C LEU A 177 -23.49 7.71 -11.49
N TRP A 178 -22.56 7.83 -10.53
CA TRP A 178 -21.93 9.11 -10.20
C TRP A 178 -21.19 9.71 -11.41
N ARG A 179 -20.37 8.93 -12.12
CA ARG A 179 -19.66 9.42 -13.33
C ARG A 179 -20.62 9.84 -14.43
N LEU A 180 -21.67 9.06 -14.70
CA LEU A 180 -22.70 9.41 -15.67
C LEU A 180 -23.39 10.73 -15.29
N ARG A 181 -23.70 10.93 -14.00
CA ARG A 181 -24.27 12.17 -13.48
C ARG A 181 -23.34 13.35 -13.71
N GLN A 182 -22.06 13.22 -13.40
CA GLN A 182 -21.07 14.29 -13.58
C GLN A 182 -20.94 14.68 -15.07
N ARG A 183 -20.88 13.70 -15.97
CA ARG A 183 -20.85 13.93 -17.42
C ARG A 183 -22.12 14.61 -17.94
N CYS A 184 -23.28 14.22 -17.43
CA CYS A 184 -24.55 14.89 -17.73
C CYS A 184 -24.57 16.34 -17.22
N ALA A 185 -24.06 16.59 -16.01
CA ALA A 185 -24.05 17.93 -15.40
C ALA A 185 -23.06 18.90 -16.08
N ALA A 186 -21.94 18.40 -16.60
CA ALA A 186 -20.98 19.20 -17.35
C ALA A 186 -21.57 19.78 -18.65
N ARG A 187 -22.61 19.13 -19.22
CA ARG A 187 -23.31 19.60 -20.42
C ARG A 187 -24.26 20.76 -20.09
N THR A 188 -23.70 21.95 -19.98
CA THR A 188 -24.45 23.17 -19.62
C THR A 188 -25.06 23.89 -20.84
N SER A 189 -24.72 23.47 -22.07
CA SER A 189 -25.09 24.16 -23.31
C SER A 189 -25.38 23.19 -24.46
N SER A 190 -26.41 23.48 -25.25
CA SER A 190 -26.76 22.75 -26.49
C SER A 190 -25.74 22.91 -27.63
N LYS A 191 -24.69 23.73 -27.45
CA LYS A 191 -23.63 23.96 -28.43
C LYS A 191 -22.40 23.08 -28.26
N GLU A 192 -22.30 22.32 -27.17
CA GLU A 192 -21.20 21.39 -26.97
C GLU A 192 -21.31 20.17 -27.89
N PRO A 193 -20.18 19.67 -28.44
CA PRO A 193 -20.20 18.49 -29.30
C PRO A 193 -20.81 17.29 -28.57
N ALA A 194 -21.58 16.47 -29.31
CA ALA A 194 -22.26 15.32 -28.74
C ALA A 194 -21.24 14.33 -28.13
N ASP A 195 -21.36 14.08 -26.82
CA ASP A 195 -20.65 12.99 -26.16
C ASP A 195 -21.33 11.67 -26.54
N LYS A 196 -20.93 11.14 -27.70
CA LYS A 196 -21.43 9.87 -28.23
C LYS A 196 -21.24 8.72 -27.25
N ARG A 197 -20.18 8.76 -26.44
CA ARG A 197 -19.91 7.70 -25.48
C ARG A 197 -20.91 7.76 -24.34
N LEU A 198 -21.22 8.95 -23.83
CA LEU A 198 -22.24 9.15 -22.78
C LEU A 198 -23.61 8.65 -23.26
N GLU A 199 -23.99 9.02 -24.49
CA GLU A 199 -25.26 8.56 -25.08
C GLU A 199 -25.30 7.04 -25.22
N GLN A 200 -24.19 6.41 -25.63
CA GLN A 200 -24.07 4.94 -25.68
C GLN A 200 -24.19 4.29 -24.29
N ASP A 201 -23.46 4.80 -23.30
CA ASP A 201 -23.47 4.27 -21.93
C ASP A 201 -24.89 4.38 -21.32
N LEU A 202 -25.57 5.52 -21.50
CA LEU A 202 -26.95 5.73 -21.02
C LEU A 202 -27.97 4.83 -21.72
N CYS A 203 -27.87 4.71 -23.05
CA CYS A 203 -28.71 3.79 -23.82
C CYS A 203 -28.51 2.34 -23.37
N ALA A 204 -27.27 1.95 -23.06
CA ALA A 204 -26.98 0.61 -22.55
C ALA A 204 -27.64 0.37 -21.19
N VAL A 205 -27.52 1.30 -20.23
CA VAL A 205 -28.18 1.20 -18.93
C VAL A 205 -29.70 1.09 -19.09
N ARG A 206 -30.30 1.97 -19.92
CA ARG A 206 -31.75 1.97 -20.17
C ARG A 206 -32.23 0.66 -20.79
N ALA A 207 -31.50 0.15 -21.80
CA ALA A 207 -31.81 -1.11 -22.44
C ALA A 207 -31.74 -2.31 -21.48
N ARG A 208 -30.76 -2.34 -20.56
CA ARG A 208 -30.66 -3.40 -19.55
C ARG A 208 -31.83 -3.36 -18.57
N ILE A 209 -32.27 -2.18 -18.14
CA ILE A 209 -33.46 -2.02 -17.28
C ILE A 209 -34.72 -2.48 -18.03
N GLU A 210 -34.88 -2.10 -19.31
CA GLU A 210 -36.05 -2.48 -20.11
C GLU A 210 -36.13 -3.98 -20.41
N ALA A 211 -34.98 -4.66 -20.51
CA ALA A 211 -34.88 -6.09 -20.79
C ALA A 211 -35.29 -6.98 -19.61
N ASP A 212 -35.14 -6.50 -18.37
CA ASP A 212 -35.53 -7.24 -17.16
C ASP A 212 -36.92 -6.83 -16.67
N SER A 213 -37.80 -7.81 -16.47
CA SER A 213 -39.20 -7.53 -16.13
C SER A 213 -39.39 -6.86 -14.77
N GLU A 214 -38.56 -7.20 -13.80
CA GLU A 214 -38.63 -6.65 -12.44
C GLU A 214 -37.99 -5.26 -12.40
N ALA A 215 -36.83 -5.08 -13.03
CA ALA A 215 -36.19 -3.78 -13.14
C ALA A 215 -37.08 -2.77 -13.88
N ARG A 216 -37.70 -3.19 -14.98
CA ARG A 216 -38.63 -2.35 -15.74
C ARG A 216 -39.83 -1.91 -14.90
N ALA A 217 -40.36 -2.78 -14.04
CA ALA A 217 -41.46 -2.42 -13.15
C ALA A 217 -41.00 -1.49 -12.02
N THR A 218 -39.88 -1.82 -11.38
CA THR A 218 -39.32 -1.08 -10.24
C THR A 218 -38.83 0.32 -10.60
N PHE A 219 -38.27 0.51 -11.80
CA PHE A 219 -37.73 1.79 -12.30
C PHE A 219 -38.58 2.39 -13.42
N ALA A 220 -39.88 2.07 -13.45
CA ALA A 220 -40.80 2.61 -14.45
C ALA A 220 -40.84 4.15 -14.44
N ASP A 221 -40.74 4.76 -13.25
CA ASP A 221 -40.64 6.22 -13.08
C ASP A 221 -39.40 6.78 -13.79
N CYS A 222 -38.24 6.14 -13.59
CA CYS A 222 -36.99 6.53 -14.22
C CYS A 222 -37.09 6.40 -15.75
N LEU A 223 -37.69 5.32 -16.26
CA LEU A 223 -37.83 5.09 -17.71
C LEU A 223 -38.70 6.15 -18.42
N THR A 224 -39.59 6.85 -17.71
CA THR A 224 -40.38 7.96 -18.30
C THR A 224 -39.56 9.22 -18.56
N GLU A 225 -38.37 9.34 -17.95
CA GLU A 225 -37.51 10.51 -18.13
C GLU A 225 -36.87 10.53 -19.52
N THR A 226 -37.21 11.56 -20.30
CA THR A 226 -36.66 11.78 -21.65
C THR A 226 -35.33 12.52 -21.62
N ARG A 227 -35.03 13.22 -20.52
CA ARG A 227 -33.76 13.94 -20.33
C ARG A 227 -32.74 13.03 -19.67
N ALA A 228 -31.61 12.81 -20.34
CA ALA A 228 -30.48 12.01 -19.86
C ALA A 228 -30.10 12.32 -18.39
N GLN A 229 -30.00 13.60 -18.04
CA GLN A 229 -29.65 14.03 -16.68
C GLN A 229 -30.72 13.61 -15.66
N ALA A 230 -32.01 13.77 -15.98
CA ALA A 230 -33.10 13.43 -15.06
C ALA A 230 -33.18 11.91 -14.86
N PHE A 231 -33.00 11.13 -15.92
CA PHE A 231 -32.93 9.67 -15.87
C PHE A 231 -31.83 9.18 -14.91
N VAL A 232 -30.59 9.68 -15.06
CA VAL A 232 -29.48 9.27 -14.19
C VAL A 232 -29.70 9.73 -12.75
N LEU A 233 -30.19 10.96 -12.54
CA LEU A 233 -30.47 11.47 -11.20
C LEU A 233 -31.52 10.63 -10.46
N ALA A 234 -32.55 10.15 -11.17
CA ALA A 234 -33.59 9.32 -10.58
C ALA A 234 -33.03 7.97 -10.08
N LEU A 235 -32.16 7.32 -10.86
CA LEU A 235 -31.47 6.09 -10.44
C LEU A 235 -30.47 6.36 -9.31
N TYR A 236 -29.67 7.41 -9.44
CA TYR A 236 -28.65 7.79 -8.46
C TYR A 236 -29.25 8.17 -7.10
N ASP A 237 -30.43 8.79 -7.08
CA ASP A 237 -31.15 9.10 -5.84
C ASP A 237 -31.44 7.83 -4.99
N ARG A 238 -31.64 6.67 -5.62
CA ARG A 238 -31.80 5.40 -4.89
C ARG A 238 -30.51 4.99 -4.18
N ILE A 239 -29.37 5.14 -4.86
CA ILE A 239 -28.05 4.90 -4.28
C ILE A 239 -27.80 5.85 -3.11
N GLU A 240 -28.09 7.14 -3.26
CA GLU A 240 -27.87 8.13 -2.20
C GLU A 240 -28.75 7.85 -0.97
N ARG A 241 -30.05 7.57 -1.17
CA ARG A 241 -30.95 7.23 -0.07
C ARG A 241 -30.51 5.96 0.65
N TRP A 242 -30.17 4.91 -0.10
CA TRP A 242 -29.72 3.66 0.50
C TRP A 242 -28.43 3.87 1.28
N SER A 243 -27.49 4.61 0.71
CA SER A 243 -26.21 4.95 1.34
C SER A 243 -26.39 5.71 2.65
N PHE A 244 -27.35 6.63 2.69
CA PHE A 244 -27.71 7.35 3.90
C PHE A 244 -28.35 6.40 4.93
N ALA A 245 -29.33 5.59 4.52
CA ALA A 245 -29.99 4.62 5.38
C ALA A 245 -29.01 3.58 5.94
N ALA A 246 -28.07 3.08 5.15
CA ALA A 246 -27.03 2.13 5.57
C ALA A 246 -26.15 2.65 6.71
N ARG A 247 -26.09 3.96 6.92
CA ARG A 247 -25.32 4.56 8.00
C ARG A 247 -26.14 4.87 9.26
N HIS A 248 -27.43 5.13 9.11
CA HIS A 248 -28.29 5.67 10.17
C HIS A 248 -29.36 4.69 10.64
N ASP A 249 -29.76 3.73 9.81
CA ASP A 249 -30.62 2.61 10.20
C ASP A 249 -29.79 1.46 10.77
N ALA A 250 -30.15 0.99 11.97
CA ALA A 250 -29.40 -0.05 12.67
C ALA A 250 -29.42 -1.42 11.94
N GLY A 251 -30.52 -1.74 11.25
CA GLY A 251 -30.68 -3.00 10.52
C GLY A 251 -29.76 -3.06 9.31
N ILE A 252 -29.79 -2.02 8.46
CA ILE A 252 -28.93 -1.94 7.28
C ILE A 252 -27.47 -1.75 7.70
N ASN A 253 -27.19 -0.92 8.71
CA ASN A 253 -25.83 -0.69 9.19
C ASN A 253 -25.10 -1.96 9.62
N ALA A 254 -25.82 -2.90 10.24
CA ALA A 254 -25.26 -4.20 10.62
C ALA A 254 -24.70 -5.00 9.43
N THR A 255 -25.19 -4.76 8.21
CA THR A 255 -24.72 -5.43 6.99
C THR A 255 -23.47 -4.78 6.39
N VAL A 256 -23.26 -3.48 6.62
CA VAL A 256 -22.14 -2.69 6.08
C VAL A 256 -21.08 -2.32 7.13
N VAL A 257 -21.23 -2.72 8.40
CA VAL A 257 -20.36 -2.30 9.51
C VAL A 257 -18.87 -2.61 9.30
N ASN A 258 -18.56 -3.62 8.48
CA ASN A 258 -17.19 -4.02 8.15
C ASN A 258 -16.71 -3.50 6.79
N TRP A 259 -17.52 -2.70 6.08
CA TRP A 259 -17.15 -2.14 4.78
C TRP A 259 -16.22 -0.95 4.97
N VAL A 260 -15.14 -0.94 4.21
CA VAL A 260 -14.13 0.11 4.26
C VAL A 260 -14.70 1.45 3.78
N SER A 261 -15.59 1.43 2.79
CA SER A 261 -16.34 2.58 2.31
C SER A 261 -17.07 3.33 3.44
N PHE A 262 -17.62 2.62 4.43
CA PHE A 262 -18.32 3.23 5.57
C PHE A 262 -17.42 3.52 6.78
N LYS A 263 -16.15 3.08 6.79
CA LYS A 263 -15.21 3.32 7.89
C LYS A 263 -14.99 4.82 8.10
N GLN A 264 -14.99 5.29 9.35
CA GLN A 264 -14.61 6.66 9.66
C GLN A 264 -13.47 6.70 10.68
N PRO A 265 -12.50 7.61 10.53
CA PRO A 265 -11.47 7.82 11.53
C PRO A 265 -12.11 8.17 12.87
N LYS A 266 -11.86 7.36 13.89
CA LYS A 266 -12.40 7.61 15.24
C LYS A 266 -11.69 8.80 15.87
N LYS A 267 -12.36 9.48 16.81
CA LYS A 267 -11.71 10.47 17.66
C LYS A 267 -10.67 9.79 18.56
N THR A 268 -9.54 10.45 18.72
CA THR A 268 -8.48 9.98 19.63
C THR A 268 -8.74 10.54 21.02
N ASP A 269 -8.97 9.65 21.99
CA ASP A 269 -9.03 10.00 23.41
C ASP A 269 -7.75 9.50 24.11
N PHE A 270 -6.86 10.43 24.45
CA PHE A 270 -5.60 10.14 25.11
C PHE A 270 -5.76 9.56 26.53
N GLN A 271 -6.93 9.75 27.17
CA GLN A 271 -7.22 9.14 28.47
C GLN A 271 -7.76 7.71 28.34
N HIS A 272 -8.24 7.32 27.15
CA HIS A 272 -8.88 6.03 26.89
C HIS A 272 -8.42 5.38 25.57
N LEU A 273 -7.11 5.41 25.29
CA LEU A 273 -6.52 4.83 24.06
C LEU A 273 -6.74 3.31 23.95
N VAL A 274 -6.91 2.62 25.08
CA VAL A 274 -7.23 1.20 25.13
C VAL A 274 -8.60 1.04 25.77
N HIS A 275 -9.58 0.62 24.97
CA HIS A 275 -10.91 0.31 25.47
C HIS A 275 -10.85 -0.90 26.42
N ALA A 276 -11.31 -0.71 27.65
CA ALA A 276 -11.43 -1.75 28.66
C ALA A 276 -12.82 -1.70 29.30
N GLU A 277 -13.32 -2.87 29.64
CA GLU A 277 -14.49 -3.09 30.48
C GLU A 277 -14.02 -3.30 31.92
N GLN A 278 -14.88 -2.99 32.90
CA GLN A 278 -14.63 -3.25 34.31
C GLN A 278 -15.40 -4.49 34.74
N LEU A 279 -14.73 -5.42 35.41
CA LEU A 279 -15.32 -6.64 35.95
C LEU A 279 -14.94 -6.78 37.43
N GLN A 280 -15.84 -7.32 38.25
CA GLN A 280 -15.51 -7.80 39.59
C GLN A 280 -14.99 -9.23 39.51
N ARG A 281 -13.79 -9.47 40.05
CA ARG A 281 -13.18 -10.81 40.12
C ARG A 281 -12.47 -10.99 41.44
N ASP A 282 -12.86 -12.00 42.21
CA ASP A 282 -12.26 -12.36 43.51
C ASP A 282 -12.19 -11.17 44.50
N GLY A 283 -13.20 -10.28 44.48
CA GLY A 283 -13.25 -9.08 45.33
C GLY A 283 -12.48 -7.86 44.80
N TYR A 284 -11.86 -7.96 43.63
CA TYR A 284 -11.13 -6.87 42.98
C TYR A 284 -11.84 -6.38 41.72
N GLN A 285 -11.76 -5.07 41.47
CA GLN A 285 -12.13 -4.48 40.19
C GLN A 285 -10.98 -4.65 39.21
N VAL A 286 -11.22 -5.37 38.12
CA VAL A 286 -10.22 -5.64 37.08
C VAL A 286 -10.63 -4.97 35.77
N LEU A 287 -9.63 -4.44 35.05
CA LEU A 287 -9.79 -3.95 33.68
C LEU A 287 -9.57 -5.11 32.71
N ILE A 288 -10.51 -5.29 31.79
CA ILE A 288 -10.46 -6.38 30.81
C ILE A 288 -10.85 -5.88 29.42
N GLY A 289 -10.17 -6.34 28.38
CA GLY A 289 -10.55 -5.97 27.00
C GLY A 289 -11.93 -6.52 26.61
N PRO A 290 -12.63 -5.93 25.63
CA PRO A 290 -13.94 -6.40 25.19
C PRO A 290 -13.94 -7.87 24.78
N LEU A 291 -14.89 -8.66 25.27
CA LEU A 291 -14.92 -10.13 25.06
C LEU A 291 -14.78 -10.52 23.58
N ALA A 292 -15.52 -9.86 22.70
CA ALA A 292 -15.51 -10.11 21.26
C ALA A 292 -14.15 -9.86 20.57
N ARG A 293 -13.22 -9.16 21.22
CA ARG A 293 -11.88 -8.84 20.70
C ARG A 293 -10.75 -9.58 21.40
N ARG A 294 -11.05 -10.38 22.43
CA ARG A 294 -10.03 -11.16 23.14
C ARG A 294 -9.47 -12.24 22.22
N ARG A 295 -8.14 -12.33 22.14
CA ARG A 295 -7.42 -13.39 21.45
C ARG A 295 -6.63 -14.19 22.49
N ARG A 296 -6.73 -15.52 22.46
CA ARG A 296 -5.86 -16.36 23.27
C ARG A 296 -4.47 -16.34 22.66
N ARG A 297 -3.44 -16.27 23.51
CA ARG A 297 -2.06 -16.52 23.07
C ARG A 297 -1.87 -18.02 23.13
N ASP A 298 -1.84 -18.65 21.97
CA ASP A 298 -1.64 -20.07 21.82
C ASP A 298 -0.51 -20.30 20.81
N GLY A 299 0.48 -21.09 21.20
CA GLY A 299 1.69 -21.33 20.41
C GLY A 299 2.52 -20.09 20.06
N PHE A 300 3.38 -20.25 19.05
CA PHE A 300 4.30 -19.23 18.55
C PHE A 300 4.11 -18.95 17.04
N ALA A 301 3.00 -19.40 16.46
CA ALA A 301 2.66 -19.08 15.07
C ALA A 301 2.39 -17.58 14.91
N LEU A 302 2.54 -17.06 13.68
CA LEU A 302 2.23 -15.66 13.36
C LEU A 302 0.76 -15.37 13.67
N THR A 303 0.50 -14.35 14.49
CA THR A 303 -0.84 -14.00 15.00
C THR A 303 -1.42 -12.71 14.41
N ASP A 304 -0.69 -12.04 13.53
CA ASP A 304 -1.13 -10.86 12.83
C ASP A 304 -1.05 -11.08 11.32
N SER A 305 -2.22 -11.10 10.68
CA SER A 305 -2.38 -11.25 9.23
C SER A 305 -2.11 -9.96 8.44
N ARG A 306 -1.87 -8.84 9.13
CA ARG A 306 -1.80 -7.48 8.55
C ARG A 306 -3.13 -7.06 7.91
N TYR A 307 -3.13 -5.86 7.32
CA TYR A 307 -4.23 -5.40 6.49
C TYR A 307 -4.23 -6.12 5.14
N ASP A 308 -5.42 -6.38 4.61
CA ASP A 308 -5.57 -6.67 3.18
C ASP A 308 -5.39 -5.39 2.35
N GLU A 309 -5.33 -5.55 1.02
CA GLU A 309 -5.09 -4.44 0.09
C GLU A 309 -6.13 -3.33 0.24
N ARG A 310 -7.43 -3.64 0.38
CA ARG A 310 -8.47 -2.60 0.53
C ARG A 310 -8.28 -1.79 1.81
N HIS A 311 -7.93 -2.43 2.91
CA HIS A 311 -7.65 -1.74 4.17
C HIS A 311 -6.37 -0.90 4.10
N VAL A 312 -5.36 -1.31 3.33
CA VAL A 312 -4.17 -0.48 3.04
C VAL A 312 -4.57 0.72 2.19
N LEU A 313 -5.36 0.52 1.14
CA LEU A 313 -5.84 1.59 0.26
C LEU A 313 -6.73 2.59 1.00
N TYR A 314 -7.43 2.18 2.06
CA TYR A 314 -8.08 3.13 2.96
C TYR A 314 -7.10 4.07 3.63
N GLU A 315 -5.98 3.56 4.12
CA GLU A 315 -4.97 4.40 4.78
C GLU A 315 -4.29 5.32 3.74
N ILE A 316 -4.11 4.84 2.51
CA ILE A 316 -3.68 5.67 1.36
C ILE A 316 -4.68 6.79 1.07
N ASP A 317 -5.97 6.49 1.03
CA ASP A 317 -7.04 7.45 0.74
C ASP A 317 -7.27 8.44 1.89
N HIS A 318 -7.07 8.00 3.14
CA HIS A 318 -7.10 8.86 4.32
C HIS A 318 -5.89 9.81 4.38
N CYS A 319 -4.79 9.51 3.68
CA CYS A 319 -3.62 10.38 3.59
C CYS A 319 -3.89 11.60 2.70
N ILE A 320 -3.46 12.80 3.14
CA ILE A 320 -3.62 14.07 2.39
C ILE A 320 -2.32 14.54 1.70
N TYR A 321 -1.37 13.63 1.51
CA TYR A 321 -0.11 13.84 0.77
C TYR A 321 0.60 15.16 1.08
N CYS A 322 1.02 15.35 2.34
CA CYS A 322 1.51 16.63 2.85
C CYS A 322 2.81 17.17 2.23
N HIS A 323 3.56 16.36 1.48
CA HIS A 323 4.87 16.72 0.92
C HIS A 323 4.79 17.87 -0.11
N GLU A 324 3.69 17.98 -0.87
CA GLU A 324 3.48 19.04 -1.85
C GLU A 324 3.53 20.46 -1.23
N ARG A 325 3.29 20.54 0.08
CA ARG A 325 3.29 21.79 0.86
C ARG A 325 4.46 21.88 1.83
N ASP A 326 5.38 20.92 1.84
CA ASP A 326 6.47 20.79 2.82
C ASP A 326 5.95 20.81 4.29
N THR A 327 4.81 20.15 4.51
CA THR A 327 4.15 20.04 5.82
C THR A 327 3.96 18.60 6.28
N ASP A 328 4.72 17.67 5.71
CA ASP A 328 4.75 16.24 5.98
C ASP A 328 5.36 15.92 7.35
N SER A 329 4.63 16.26 8.40
CA SER A 329 5.05 16.04 9.79
C SER A 329 5.21 14.55 10.17
N CYS A 330 4.65 13.63 9.39
CA CYS A 330 4.92 12.20 9.55
C CYS A 330 6.38 11.83 9.19
N SER A 331 7.02 12.56 8.28
CA SER A 331 8.43 12.41 7.94
C SER A 331 9.29 13.33 8.79
N LYS A 332 9.04 14.65 8.73
CA LYS A 332 9.91 15.70 9.28
C LYS A 332 9.60 16.12 10.73
N GLY A 333 8.56 15.54 11.31
CA GLY A 333 8.04 15.88 12.64
C GLY A 333 7.20 17.16 12.70
N MET A 334 6.55 17.37 13.84
CA MET A 334 5.75 18.58 14.09
C MET A 334 6.61 19.71 14.65
N ARG A 335 7.42 20.34 13.80
CA ARG A 335 8.32 21.44 14.18
C ARG A 335 7.56 22.73 14.50
N ASN A 336 7.97 23.40 15.57
CA ASN A 336 7.53 24.74 15.97
C ASN A 336 8.28 25.78 15.14
N ARG A 337 7.54 26.59 14.38
CA ARG A 337 8.14 27.59 13.46
C ARG A 337 8.94 28.71 14.15
N ARG A 338 8.79 28.89 15.47
CA ARG A 338 9.41 30.00 16.22
C ARG A 338 10.81 29.67 16.71
N ASP A 339 11.02 28.46 17.20
CA ASP A 339 12.23 28.03 17.92
C ASP A 339 12.84 26.73 17.37
N GLY A 340 12.19 26.09 16.38
CA GLY A 340 12.65 24.84 15.78
C GLY A 340 12.43 23.60 16.65
N SER A 341 11.86 23.75 17.85
CA SER A 341 11.57 22.62 18.74
C SER A 341 10.41 21.76 18.20
N TYR A 342 10.29 20.52 18.65
CA TYR A 342 9.18 19.66 18.26
C TYR A 342 8.01 19.78 19.25
N LYS A 343 6.79 19.67 18.74
CA LYS A 343 5.59 19.55 19.60
C LYS A 343 5.65 18.29 20.45
N VAL A 344 5.07 18.37 21.64
CA VAL A 344 4.88 17.25 22.57
C VAL A 344 3.39 16.93 22.66
N ASN A 345 3.03 15.66 22.56
CA ASN A 345 1.63 15.24 22.63
C ASN A 345 1.14 15.16 24.10
N PRO A 346 -0.17 14.93 24.34
CA PRO A 346 -0.72 14.86 25.70
C PRO A 346 -0.13 13.76 26.61
N LEU A 347 0.61 12.79 26.06
CA LEU A 347 1.30 11.74 26.81
C LEU A 347 2.77 12.10 27.13
N GLY A 348 3.24 13.30 26.76
CA GLY A 348 4.63 13.70 26.94
C GLY A 348 5.59 13.19 25.86
N VAL A 349 5.09 12.67 24.73
CA VAL A 349 5.93 12.17 23.63
C VAL A 349 6.23 13.29 22.64
N THR A 350 7.52 13.52 22.38
CA THR A 350 7.99 14.45 21.35
C THR A 350 7.68 13.92 19.95
N LEU A 351 7.06 14.75 19.10
CA LEU A 351 6.58 14.38 17.77
C LEU A 351 7.64 14.68 16.69
N THR A 352 8.65 13.82 16.60
CA THR A 352 9.80 13.98 15.68
C THR A 352 9.54 13.47 14.26
N GLY A 353 8.48 12.70 14.02
CA GLY A 353 8.24 12.04 12.73
C GLY A 353 9.10 10.80 12.55
N CYS A 354 9.24 10.33 11.31
CA CYS A 354 10.09 9.18 10.97
C CYS A 354 11.56 9.48 11.31
N PRO A 355 12.24 8.63 12.11
CA PRO A 355 13.66 8.82 12.42
C PRO A 355 14.60 8.86 11.20
N LEU A 356 14.15 8.28 10.08
CA LEU A 356 14.89 8.24 8.82
C LEU A 356 14.50 9.37 7.84
N GLU A 357 13.53 10.21 8.21
CA GLU A 357 12.95 11.23 7.31
C GLU A 357 12.53 10.65 5.94
N GLU A 358 11.99 9.42 5.96
CA GLU A 358 11.53 8.70 4.76
C GLU A 358 10.55 9.55 3.93
N LYS A 359 10.57 9.36 2.61
CA LYS A 359 9.63 9.97 1.64
C LYS A 359 8.24 9.32 1.69
N ILE A 360 7.59 9.42 2.84
CA ILE A 360 6.32 8.73 3.15
C ILE A 360 5.20 9.17 2.21
N SER A 361 4.98 10.48 2.05
CA SER A 361 3.83 10.94 1.28
C SER A 361 4.02 10.69 -0.22
N GLU A 362 5.26 10.78 -0.70
CA GLU A 362 5.67 10.43 -2.05
C GLU A 362 5.42 8.94 -2.31
N MET A 363 5.88 8.06 -1.42
CA MET A 363 5.60 6.63 -1.46
C MET A 363 4.09 6.35 -1.51
N HIS A 364 3.28 7.06 -0.71
CA HIS A 364 1.83 6.90 -0.73
C HIS A 364 1.21 7.32 -2.08
N VAL A 365 1.73 8.37 -2.73
CA VAL A 365 1.28 8.75 -4.07
C VAL A 365 1.56 7.63 -5.08
N LEU A 366 2.75 7.02 -5.03
CA LEU A 366 3.10 5.91 -5.91
C LEU A 366 2.24 4.67 -5.64
N LYS A 367 1.98 4.34 -4.38
CA LYS A 367 1.04 3.29 -4.00
C LYS A 367 -0.37 3.58 -4.50
N ARG A 368 -0.85 4.83 -4.42
CA ARG A 368 -2.15 5.24 -4.98
C ARG A 368 -2.18 5.08 -6.50
N GLN A 369 -1.08 5.33 -7.19
CA GLN A 369 -0.96 5.07 -8.64
C GLN A 369 -0.85 3.57 -8.98
N GLY A 370 -0.73 2.71 -7.98
CA GLY A 370 -0.60 1.26 -8.10
C GLY A 370 0.82 0.76 -8.36
N ASP A 371 1.84 1.63 -8.30
CA ASP A 371 3.23 1.26 -8.61
C ASP A 371 4.01 0.84 -7.37
N ASN A 372 3.83 -0.41 -6.94
CA ASN A 372 4.51 -0.93 -5.75
C ASN A 372 6.05 -0.99 -5.92
N ILE A 373 6.57 -1.24 -7.13
CA ILE A 373 8.02 -1.25 -7.38
C ILE A 373 8.60 0.17 -7.27
N GLY A 374 7.94 1.15 -7.90
CA GLY A 374 8.35 2.56 -7.77
C GLY A 374 8.23 3.07 -6.33
N ALA A 375 7.17 2.68 -5.61
CA ALA A 375 6.99 2.99 -4.19
C ALA A 375 8.10 2.37 -3.33
N LEU A 376 8.49 1.12 -3.57
CA LEU A 376 9.60 0.47 -2.86
C LEU A 376 10.93 1.18 -3.13
N ALA A 377 11.19 1.57 -4.38
CA ALA A 377 12.39 2.32 -4.74
C ALA A 377 12.50 3.65 -3.95
N LEU A 378 11.38 4.33 -3.69
CA LEU A 378 11.34 5.53 -2.83
C LEU A 378 11.62 5.22 -1.36
N ILE A 379 11.02 4.16 -0.80
CA ILE A 379 11.29 3.72 0.59
C ILE A 379 12.78 3.47 0.77
N MET A 380 13.39 2.74 -0.17
CA MET A 380 14.78 2.29 -0.09
C MET A 380 15.82 3.39 -0.35
N ILE A 381 15.40 4.64 -0.66
CA ILE A 381 16.32 5.80 -0.63
C ILE A 381 16.83 6.01 0.80
N ASP A 382 15.91 6.00 1.77
CA ASP A 382 16.18 6.34 3.16
C ASP A 382 16.23 5.08 4.05
N ASN A 383 15.52 4.01 3.65
CA ASN A 383 15.39 2.77 4.43
C ASN A 383 15.52 1.50 3.57
N PRO A 384 16.74 1.15 3.12
CA PRO A 384 16.98 -0.11 2.42
C PRO A 384 16.72 -1.35 3.30
N MET A 385 16.63 -1.18 4.62
CA MET A 385 16.33 -2.24 5.58
C MET A 385 14.84 -2.28 5.96
N CYS A 386 13.95 -1.82 5.08
CA CYS A 386 12.52 -1.77 5.33
C CYS A 386 11.84 -3.12 5.70
N PRO A 387 12.39 -4.32 5.41
CA PRO A 387 11.87 -5.56 6.01
C PRO A 387 11.98 -5.57 7.55
N GLY A 388 12.94 -4.83 8.11
CA GLY A 388 13.18 -4.70 9.54
C GLY A 388 12.39 -3.59 10.23
N THR A 389 11.56 -2.82 9.51
CA THR A 389 10.74 -1.70 10.01
C THR A 389 9.25 -1.95 9.74
N GLY A 390 8.45 -0.90 9.57
CA GLY A 390 7.02 -1.02 9.28
C GLY A 390 6.16 -1.58 10.41
N HIS A 391 5.05 -2.21 10.01
CA HIS A 391 3.98 -2.62 10.90
C HIS A 391 4.48 -3.57 11.98
N ARG A 392 4.10 -3.28 13.24
CA ARG A 392 4.56 -3.93 14.49
C ARG A 392 5.98 -3.60 14.94
N ILE A 393 6.74 -2.80 14.17
CA ILE A 393 8.06 -2.33 14.56
C ILE A 393 8.05 -0.84 14.88
N CYS A 394 7.73 0.00 13.89
CA CYS A 394 7.80 1.46 14.02
C CYS A 394 6.39 2.06 14.17
N ASN A 395 6.29 3.24 14.80
CA ASN A 395 5.04 4.00 14.85
C ASN A 395 5.20 5.52 14.98
N ASP A 396 6.43 6.06 14.90
CA ASP A 396 6.67 7.50 15.11
C ASP A 396 6.10 8.36 13.98
N CYS A 397 6.10 7.85 12.75
CA CYS A 397 5.42 8.48 11.62
C CYS A 397 3.90 8.63 11.85
N MET A 398 3.25 7.65 12.48
CA MET A 398 1.84 7.73 12.86
C MET A 398 1.61 8.78 13.95
N LYS A 399 2.48 8.81 14.97
CA LYS A 399 2.40 9.83 16.04
C LYS A 399 2.61 11.24 15.48
N GLY A 400 3.50 11.40 14.52
CA GLY A 400 3.80 12.66 13.83
C GLY A 400 2.79 13.05 12.75
N CYS A 401 1.84 12.18 12.39
CA CYS A 401 0.83 12.47 11.37
C CYS A 401 0.02 13.73 11.72
N ILE A 402 -0.41 14.52 10.72
CA ILE A 402 -1.18 15.75 10.98
C ILE A 402 -2.50 15.52 11.72
N TYR A 403 -3.06 14.30 11.63
CA TYR A 403 -4.25 13.88 12.37
C TYR A 403 -3.95 13.63 13.84
N GLN A 404 -4.06 14.69 14.64
CA GLN A 404 -3.81 14.65 16.10
C GLN A 404 -5.07 14.50 16.95
N LYS A 405 -6.26 14.65 16.35
CA LYS A 405 -7.57 14.57 17.04
C LYS A 405 -8.38 13.34 16.67
N THR A 406 -7.97 12.65 15.61
CA THR A 406 -8.59 11.44 15.07
C THR A 406 -7.52 10.40 14.84
N GLU A 407 -7.93 9.17 14.50
CA GLU A 407 -7.01 8.11 14.10
C GLU A 407 -6.06 8.59 12.99
N PRO A 408 -4.74 8.49 13.20
CA PRO A 408 -3.76 8.86 12.18
C PRO A 408 -3.72 7.81 11.07
N VAL A 409 -3.12 8.18 9.94
CA VAL A 409 -2.81 7.22 8.87
C VAL A 409 -1.87 6.14 9.42
N ASN A 410 -2.22 4.87 9.20
CA ASN A 410 -1.38 3.74 9.56
C ASN A 410 -0.27 3.50 8.52
N ILE A 411 0.69 4.43 8.47
CA ILE A 411 1.85 4.42 7.56
C ILE A 411 2.64 3.10 7.62
N PRO A 412 2.92 2.51 8.80
CA PRO A 412 3.64 1.23 8.88
C PRO A 412 2.94 0.07 8.14
N GLN A 413 1.60 0.03 8.11
CA GLN A 413 0.87 -0.97 7.32
C GLN A 413 1.08 -0.77 5.82
N ILE A 414 1.14 0.48 5.37
CA ILE A 414 1.38 0.82 3.95
C ILE A 414 2.81 0.45 3.56
N GLU A 415 3.82 0.85 4.34
CA GLU A 415 5.23 0.52 4.09
C GLU A 415 5.44 -1.00 3.99
N THR A 416 4.94 -1.76 4.97
CA THR A 416 5.02 -3.22 4.95
C THR A 416 4.26 -3.83 3.78
N ASN A 417 3.09 -3.30 3.40
CA ASN A 417 2.34 -3.79 2.25
C ASN A 417 3.09 -3.54 0.94
N VAL A 418 3.65 -2.34 0.72
CA VAL A 418 4.48 -2.06 -0.47
C VAL A 418 5.62 -3.06 -0.59
N LEU A 419 6.34 -3.33 0.50
CA LEU A 419 7.39 -4.35 0.53
C LEU A 419 6.84 -5.73 0.15
N THR A 420 5.76 -6.18 0.78
CA THR A 420 5.23 -7.53 0.53
C THR A 420 4.64 -7.69 -0.86
N GLU A 421 3.98 -6.66 -1.39
CA GLU A 421 3.44 -6.68 -2.75
C GLU A 421 4.54 -6.85 -3.80
N VAL A 422 5.75 -6.35 -3.54
CA VAL A 422 6.92 -6.60 -4.39
C VAL A 422 7.52 -7.98 -4.10
N LEU A 423 7.76 -8.35 -2.83
CA LEU A 423 8.39 -9.63 -2.48
C LEU A 423 7.63 -10.84 -3.04
N PHE A 424 6.29 -10.79 -3.05
CA PHE A 424 5.44 -11.88 -3.55
C PHE A 424 5.19 -11.81 -5.08
N MET A 425 5.81 -10.89 -5.80
CA MET A 425 5.93 -11.00 -7.27
C MET A 425 6.91 -12.13 -7.63
N PRO A 426 6.82 -12.69 -8.85
CA PRO A 426 7.94 -13.45 -9.41
C PRO A 426 9.22 -12.61 -9.34
N TRP A 427 10.31 -13.19 -8.83
CA TRP A 427 11.60 -12.50 -8.63
C TRP A 427 11.54 -11.30 -7.66
N GLY A 428 10.51 -11.22 -6.82
CA GLY A 428 10.31 -10.10 -5.89
C GLY A 428 11.46 -9.90 -4.90
N PHE A 429 12.02 -10.99 -4.39
CA PHE A 429 13.24 -10.94 -3.56
C PHE A 429 14.43 -10.34 -4.33
N GLU A 430 14.61 -10.71 -5.60
CA GLU A 430 15.69 -10.19 -6.45
C GLU A 430 15.51 -8.70 -6.78
N ILE A 431 14.27 -8.23 -6.91
CA ILE A 431 13.94 -6.81 -7.09
C ILE A 431 14.36 -6.02 -5.85
N TYR A 432 13.95 -6.48 -4.66
CA TYR A 432 14.41 -5.87 -3.40
C TYR A 432 15.94 -5.93 -3.27
N GLY A 433 16.55 -7.09 -3.53
CA GLY A 433 17.99 -7.31 -3.46
C GLY A 433 18.77 -6.39 -4.40
N LEU A 434 18.27 -6.16 -5.62
CA LEU A 434 18.84 -5.19 -6.56
C LEU A 434 18.80 -3.78 -5.97
N PHE A 435 17.67 -3.34 -5.40
CA PHE A 435 17.56 -2.00 -4.81
C PHE A 435 18.53 -1.74 -3.66
N THR A 436 19.04 -2.79 -2.98
CA THR A 436 20.08 -2.62 -1.96
C THR A 436 21.45 -2.19 -2.52
N ARG A 437 21.66 -2.32 -3.83
CA ARG A 437 22.94 -2.03 -4.49
C ARG A 437 22.82 -1.19 -5.75
N TRP A 438 21.60 -0.99 -6.24
CA TRP A 438 21.27 -0.21 -7.43
C TRP A 438 19.91 0.48 -7.23
N ASN A 439 19.89 1.79 -7.05
CA ASN A 439 18.67 2.58 -6.97
C ASN A 439 18.89 3.96 -7.60
N PRO A 440 18.40 4.22 -8.83
CA PRO A 440 18.60 5.49 -9.51
C PRO A 440 18.06 6.70 -8.75
N LEU A 441 17.08 6.50 -7.86
CA LEU A 441 16.51 7.58 -7.05
C LEU A 441 17.44 7.99 -5.88
N ASN A 442 18.33 7.09 -5.44
CA ASN A 442 19.34 7.40 -4.45
C ASN A 442 20.53 8.13 -5.11
N VAL A 443 20.40 9.43 -5.35
CA VAL A 443 21.45 10.21 -6.04
C VAL A 443 22.78 10.29 -5.27
N LYS A 444 22.79 10.02 -3.96
CA LYS A 444 24.03 9.97 -3.16
C LYS A 444 24.84 8.71 -3.45
N ARG A 445 24.15 7.58 -3.63
CA ARG A 445 24.76 6.28 -3.91
C ARG A 445 23.83 5.45 -4.81
N PRO A 446 23.77 5.76 -6.12
CA PRO A 446 22.83 5.09 -7.01
C PRO A 446 23.27 3.66 -7.34
N VAL A 447 24.57 3.36 -7.17
CA VAL A 447 25.17 2.05 -7.39
C VAL A 447 26.22 1.75 -6.33
N ALA A 448 26.36 0.49 -5.92
CA ALA A 448 27.43 0.03 -5.05
C ALA A 448 28.82 0.29 -5.67
N LEU A 449 29.80 0.61 -4.83
CA LEU A 449 31.19 0.83 -5.25
C LEU A 449 32.00 -0.47 -5.28
N PRO A 450 33.03 -0.57 -6.16
CA PRO A 450 34.01 -1.64 -6.12
C PRO A 450 34.73 -1.70 -4.77
N TYR A 451 35.17 -2.91 -4.41
CA TYR A 451 35.97 -3.11 -3.21
C TYR A 451 37.19 -2.17 -3.19
N ASN A 452 37.34 -1.42 -2.10
CA ASN A 452 38.32 -0.35 -1.96
C ASN A 452 39.61 -0.78 -1.24
N GLY A 453 39.75 -2.08 -0.93
CA GLY A 453 40.91 -2.64 -0.23
C GLY A 453 40.86 -2.55 1.29
N LYS A 454 39.79 -2.01 1.89
CA LYS A 454 39.64 -1.88 3.35
C LYS A 454 38.58 -2.82 3.88
N ASN A 455 38.88 -3.45 5.02
CA ASN A 455 37.98 -4.36 5.71
C ASN A 455 37.52 -3.77 7.05
N VAL A 456 36.25 -3.99 7.38
CA VAL A 456 35.62 -3.54 8.64
C VAL A 456 35.02 -4.75 9.35
N LEU A 457 35.31 -4.87 10.65
CA LEU A 457 34.66 -5.81 11.54
C LEU A 457 33.49 -5.12 12.25
N ILE A 458 32.30 -5.70 12.17
CA ILE A 458 31.10 -5.24 12.90
C ILE A 458 30.79 -6.27 13.98
N ALA A 459 30.71 -5.82 15.22
CA ALA A 459 30.32 -6.63 16.37
C ALA A 459 28.86 -6.38 16.75
N GLY A 460 28.04 -7.41 16.62
CA GLY A 460 26.58 -7.40 16.78
C GLY A 460 25.87 -7.22 15.44
N LEU A 461 25.02 -8.17 15.06
CA LEU A 461 24.21 -8.16 13.83
C LEU A 461 22.72 -7.94 14.11
N GLY A 462 22.44 -7.09 15.10
CA GLY A 462 21.12 -6.47 15.27
C GLY A 462 20.88 -5.33 14.28
N PRO A 463 19.78 -4.56 14.44
CA PRO A 463 19.41 -3.49 13.50
C PRO A 463 20.51 -2.50 13.15
N ALA A 464 21.25 -2.00 14.12
CA ALA A 464 22.37 -1.10 13.86
C ALA A 464 23.50 -1.79 13.06
N GLY A 465 23.79 -3.05 13.36
CA GLY A 465 24.90 -3.81 12.78
C GLY A 465 24.68 -4.17 11.32
N TYR A 466 23.55 -4.80 10.99
CA TYR A 466 23.25 -5.15 9.59
C TYR A 466 23.01 -3.89 8.74
N THR A 467 22.48 -2.81 9.32
CA THR A 467 22.28 -1.55 8.60
C THR A 467 23.63 -0.89 8.29
N LEU A 468 24.54 -0.86 9.26
CA LEU A 468 25.90 -0.37 9.03
C LEU A 468 26.64 -1.22 8.00
N ALA A 469 26.48 -2.55 8.04
CA ALA A 469 27.06 -3.46 7.06
C ALA A 469 26.60 -3.10 5.64
N HIS A 470 25.30 -2.93 5.43
CA HIS A 470 24.73 -2.54 4.15
C HIS A 470 25.36 -1.25 3.58
N TYR A 471 25.45 -0.19 4.39
CA TYR A 471 26.04 1.07 3.92
C TYR A 471 27.54 0.94 3.63
N LEU A 472 28.29 0.21 4.44
CA LEU A 472 29.73 -0.02 4.21
C LEU A 472 29.98 -0.87 2.97
N LEU A 473 29.17 -1.90 2.72
CA LEU A 473 29.25 -2.72 1.50
C LEU A 473 29.04 -1.86 0.24
N ASN A 474 28.05 -0.96 0.27
CA ASN A 474 27.79 -0.03 -0.84
C ASN A 474 28.92 1.01 -1.06
N GLU A 475 29.68 1.33 -0.01
CA GLU A 475 30.89 2.16 -0.09
C GLU A 475 32.16 1.37 -0.47
N GLY A 476 32.01 0.08 -0.80
CA GLY A 476 33.10 -0.78 -1.26
C GLY A 476 34.01 -1.29 -0.14
N PHE A 477 33.56 -1.30 1.11
CA PHE A 477 34.30 -1.98 2.18
C PHE A 477 34.01 -3.48 2.18
N GLY A 478 35.01 -4.27 2.52
CA GLY A 478 34.80 -5.67 2.90
C GLY A 478 34.29 -5.70 4.33
N VAL A 479 33.17 -6.37 4.59
CA VAL A 479 32.55 -6.40 5.92
C VAL A 479 32.58 -7.81 6.47
N VAL A 480 33.05 -7.94 7.72
CA VAL A 480 32.94 -9.17 8.50
C VAL A 480 32.01 -8.88 9.68
N GLY A 481 30.94 -9.64 9.81
CA GLY A 481 30.03 -9.57 10.95
C GLY A 481 30.34 -10.66 11.96
N ILE A 482 30.35 -10.30 13.25
CA ILE A 482 30.35 -11.27 14.36
C ILE A 482 29.19 -10.94 15.30
N ASP A 483 28.66 -11.94 16.00
CA ASP A 483 27.64 -11.76 17.03
C ASP A 483 27.98 -12.61 18.26
N GLY A 484 27.40 -12.25 19.41
CA GLY A 484 27.52 -13.04 20.63
C GLY A 484 26.68 -14.31 20.59
N LEU A 485 25.65 -14.35 19.73
CA LEU A 485 24.88 -15.55 19.45
C LEU A 485 25.47 -16.33 18.27
N LYS A 486 25.18 -17.64 18.23
CA LYS A 486 25.50 -18.47 17.08
C LYS A 486 24.68 -17.99 15.88
N ILE A 487 25.35 -17.52 14.84
CA ILE A 487 24.73 -17.25 13.54
C ILE A 487 24.69 -18.56 12.75
N GLU A 488 23.50 -18.98 12.35
CA GLU A 488 23.32 -20.16 11.51
C GLU A 488 23.71 -19.85 10.07
N PRO A 489 24.51 -20.69 9.39
CA PRO A 489 24.90 -20.45 8.01
C PRO A 489 23.71 -20.53 7.07
N LEU A 490 23.68 -19.65 6.07
CA LEU A 490 22.72 -19.71 4.98
C LEU A 490 23.07 -20.83 3.98
N PRO A 491 22.09 -21.42 3.29
CA PRO A 491 22.36 -22.34 2.19
C PRO A 491 23.26 -21.70 1.14
N ARG A 492 24.35 -22.38 0.77
CA ARG A 492 25.37 -21.84 -0.15
C ARG A 492 24.81 -21.49 -1.53
N ASP A 493 23.80 -22.23 -1.99
CA ASP A 493 23.13 -21.92 -3.25
C ASP A 493 22.37 -20.59 -3.20
N LEU A 494 21.87 -20.17 -2.03
CA LEU A 494 21.17 -18.90 -1.85
C LEU A 494 22.13 -17.73 -1.56
N SER A 495 23.25 -17.97 -0.88
CA SER A 495 24.23 -16.90 -0.59
C SER A 495 25.26 -16.68 -1.69
N GLY A 496 25.44 -17.66 -2.59
CA GLY A 496 26.56 -17.69 -3.52
C GLY A 496 27.91 -17.87 -2.82
N ASP A 497 28.99 -17.77 -3.60
CA ASP A 497 30.38 -17.78 -3.17
C ASP A 497 31.28 -17.04 -4.18
N TRP A 498 32.61 -17.23 -4.07
CA TRP A 498 33.61 -16.57 -4.92
C TRP A 498 33.51 -16.93 -6.41
N ASP A 499 33.07 -18.14 -6.73
CA ASP A 499 33.04 -18.68 -8.09
C ASP A 499 31.62 -18.74 -8.66
N GLN A 500 30.60 -18.69 -7.79
CA GLN A 500 29.20 -18.85 -8.16
C GLN A 500 28.34 -17.73 -7.56
N PRO A 501 27.59 -16.97 -8.38
CA PRO A 501 26.61 -16.04 -7.85
C PRO A 501 25.50 -16.80 -7.11
N PRO A 502 24.73 -16.12 -6.25
CA PRO A 502 23.51 -16.66 -5.68
C PRO A 502 22.60 -17.28 -6.75
N ARG A 503 21.86 -18.33 -6.38
CA ARG A 503 20.75 -18.83 -7.18
C ARG A 503 19.61 -17.81 -7.08
N PRO A 504 19.04 -17.34 -8.19
CA PRO A 504 17.93 -16.41 -8.14
C PRO A 504 16.69 -17.10 -7.55
N VAL A 505 15.95 -16.38 -6.72
CA VAL A 505 14.73 -16.83 -6.04
C VAL A 505 13.50 -16.33 -6.80
N ARG A 506 12.78 -17.26 -7.43
CA ARG A 506 11.59 -16.92 -8.23
C ARG A 506 10.40 -16.61 -7.36
N ASP A 507 10.15 -17.42 -6.34
CA ASP A 507 9.02 -17.26 -5.43
C ASP A 507 9.54 -17.05 -4.01
N PHE A 508 9.23 -15.89 -3.41
CA PHE A 508 9.60 -15.61 -2.02
C PHE A 508 8.98 -16.62 -1.04
N GLY A 509 7.88 -17.28 -1.41
CA GLY A 509 7.30 -18.40 -0.66
C GLY A 509 8.28 -19.54 -0.39
N GLU A 510 9.30 -19.74 -1.24
CA GLU A 510 10.37 -20.74 -1.02
C GLU A 510 11.23 -20.43 0.21
N LEU A 511 11.32 -19.15 0.60
CA LEU A 511 12.11 -18.70 1.74
C LEU A 511 11.29 -18.63 3.04
N TYR A 512 9.96 -18.73 2.92
CA TYR A 512 9.01 -18.51 4.01
C TYR A 512 8.86 -19.74 4.91
N GLU A 513 8.98 -19.53 6.22
CA GLU A 513 8.83 -20.56 7.23
C GLU A 513 7.78 -20.16 8.28
N ALA A 514 6.97 -21.11 8.74
CA ALA A 514 6.03 -20.86 9.83
C ALA A 514 6.81 -20.54 11.12
N LEU A 515 6.43 -19.45 11.82
CA LEU A 515 7.25 -18.91 12.92
C LEU A 515 7.44 -19.85 14.12
N ASP A 516 6.52 -20.79 14.34
CA ASP A 516 6.59 -21.79 15.40
C ASP A 516 7.53 -22.96 15.09
N THR A 517 7.91 -23.14 13.81
CA THR A 517 8.81 -24.19 13.35
C THR A 517 10.13 -23.66 12.77
N ARG A 518 10.19 -22.36 12.45
CA ARG A 518 11.39 -21.68 11.95
C ARG A 518 12.55 -21.80 12.94
N VAL A 519 13.72 -22.18 12.44
CA VAL A 519 14.97 -22.19 13.21
C VAL A 519 15.43 -20.75 13.43
N MET A 520 15.78 -20.40 14.68
CA MET A 520 16.37 -19.10 14.98
C MET A 520 17.77 -19.02 14.37
N THR A 521 18.01 -18.05 13.50
CA THR A 521 19.27 -17.94 12.76
C THR A 521 20.37 -17.22 13.52
N GLY A 522 20.07 -16.64 14.70
CA GLY A 522 20.99 -15.80 15.47
C GLY A 522 21.28 -14.43 14.85
N PHE A 523 20.79 -14.15 13.64
CA PHE A 523 20.88 -12.87 12.96
C PHE A 523 19.68 -11.97 13.31
N GLY A 524 19.90 -10.65 13.42
CA GLY A 524 18.84 -9.66 13.70
C GLY A 524 18.73 -9.23 15.16
N GLY A 525 19.51 -9.82 16.07
CA GLY A 525 19.56 -9.40 17.48
C GLY A 525 18.17 -9.36 18.12
N VAL A 526 17.83 -8.24 18.77
CA VAL A 526 16.52 -8.06 19.44
C VAL A 526 15.31 -8.25 18.50
N ALA A 527 15.48 -8.10 17.19
CA ALA A 527 14.41 -8.37 16.23
C ALA A 527 14.06 -9.87 16.20
N GLU A 528 15.07 -10.74 16.29
CA GLU A 528 14.93 -12.20 16.22
C GLU A 528 14.38 -12.77 17.53
N TYR A 529 14.90 -12.35 18.69
CA TYR A 529 14.53 -12.93 19.99
C TYR A 529 13.63 -12.06 20.88
N GLY A 530 13.56 -10.75 20.64
CA GLY A 530 12.82 -9.81 21.49
C GLY A 530 11.41 -9.48 20.99
N ILE A 531 11.13 -9.68 19.70
CA ILE A 531 9.84 -9.31 19.11
C ILE A 531 8.86 -10.49 19.16
N THR A 532 7.63 -10.19 19.58
CA THR A 532 6.54 -11.15 19.69
C THR A 532 6.12 -11.69 18.32
N VAL A 533 5.41 -12.82 18.30
CA VAL A 533 4.83 -13.50 17.11
C VAL A 533 3.71 -12.71 16.41
N ARG A 534 3.69 -11.40 16.56
CA ARG A 534 2.86 -10.46 15.79
C ARG A 534 3.63 -9.86 14.62
N TRP A 535 4.96 -9.97 14.62
CA TRP A 535 5.81 -9.53 13.53
C TRP A 535 6.40 -10.75 12.83
N ASP A 536 6.47 -10.68 11.51
CA ASP A 536 6.91 -11.77 10.66
C ASP A 536 8.43 -11.83 10.59
N LYS A 537 9.03 -12.75 11.33
CA LYS A 537 10.50 -12.89 11.41
C LYS A 537 11.14 -13.41 10.13
N ASN A 538 10.35 -13.86 9.14
CA ASN A 538 10.88 -14.19 7.82
C ASN A 538 11.54 -12.99 7.14
N PHE A 539 11.14 -11.76 7.51
CA PHE A 539 11.80 -10.54 7.02
C PHE A 539 13.26 -10.40 7.45
N LEU A 540 13.69 -11.05 8.54
CA LEU A 540 15.11 -11.09 8.88
C LEU A 540 15.91 -11.94 7.90
N LYS A 541 15.29 -12.98 7.34
CA LYS A 541 15.93 -13.81 6.30
C LYS A 541 16.15 -13.03 5.01
N VAL A 542 15.22 -12.11 4.67
CA VAL A 542 15.35 -11.19 3.53
C VAL A 542 16.54 -10.23 3.67
N ILE A 543 16.84 -9.80 4.90
CA ILE A 543 18.00 -8.93 5.16
C ILE A 543 19.30 -9.73 5.27
N TYR A 544 19.20 -10.97 5.76
CA TYR A 544 20.36 -11.81 5.99
C TYR A 544 20.95 -12.37 4.69
N LEU A 545 20.08 -12.76 3.76
CA LEU A 545 20.41 -13.08 2.37
C LEU A 545 20.77 -11.81 1.62
#